data_AF-A0A2E5HMC5-F1
#
_entry.id   AF-A0A2E5HMC5-F1
#
_cell.length_a   1.000
_cell.length_b   1.000
_cell.length_c   1.000
_cell.angle_alpha   90.00
_cell.angle_beta   90.00
_cell.angle_gamma   90.00
#
_symmetry.space_group_name_H-M   'P 1'
#
loop_
_entity.id
_entity.type
_entity.pdbx_description
1 polymer ?
#
loop_
_entity_poly.entity_id
_entity_poly.type
_entity_poly.pdbx_seq_one_letter_code
_entity_poly.pdbx_strand_id
1 'polypeptide(L)'
;MSLLWVVWVVVACVGCGDAPQPEEAVTDKGEAPSWGAEVGKADGVSADRASQVALPAPGGQGAQAAWGGPSADHWAPEAVLANAASQALNAAWARPGVRDVVVAIPAVLEGSGIHPYGDGQSNAAASLGSWGAPRPPVVATLSLLEGGAAALEVTLDRELPVASEEVSLELADGVTLTAVGARSPEGDLRVAWEVSTRWPSIHEGLVARVRPQGWGDGFPLHLFHPAQEVDDLLEEMTPAQRQWSGGRTLPDPEDVSSQTRPPEGTSVVERLMSHSFGPGYNSAPFTTPHVHAEHPSRAQDTAVGGSLVWVSEKPASPFKQVYICFEGRQLQKEAALGVPTGSGWHQIGDPAESLVHSLERGPMLTGWAVVDPLQGAALPPSGHAYGLRDVATFRVMWPGEALVTSAGPQAVGGSRATFHWYAFPTLETTCGEIWIHDCAPHDGLGFSCEAPTDDAPKGDAKATVAVGVYHNQTQLGDQLYMVGALPELGGWDPDAAVALDPSSWPVWSAEVTLPADQEVEFKFIIKTASGEVIWEPGPNRSLSTPTGGGALSYDAAWSR
;
A
#
# COMPACT_ATOMS: atom_id res chain seq x y z
N MET A 1 43.89 -36.77 -22.63
CA MET A 1 44.82 -35.65 -22.38
C MET A 1 44.91 -34.84 -23.66
N SER A 2 44.54 -33.56 -23.59
CA SER A 2 44.90 -32.44 -24.51
C SER A 2 44.42 -32.55 -25.96
N LEU A 3 43.40 -31.76 -26.35
CA LEU A 3 43.52 -30.42 -26.97
C LEU A 3 44.06 -30.47 -28.41
N LEU A 4 43.25 -30.05 -29.39
CA LEU A 4 43.63 -28.97 -30.30
C LEU A 4 42.46 -28.55 -31.21
N TRP A 5 42.23 -27.25 -31.23
CA TRP A 5 41.37 -26.47 -32.11
C TRP A 5 41.79 -26.62 -33.59
N VAL A 6 40.85 -26.43 -34.52
CA VAL A 6 40.92 -25.45 -35.63
C VAL A 6 39.55 -25.40 -36.34
N VAL A 7 38.93 -24.22 -36.36
CA VAL A 7 37.88 -23.84 -37.32
C VAL A 7 38.55 -22.97 -38.39
N TRP A 8 38.34 -23.31 -39.67
CA TRP A 8 38.61 -22.42 -40.80
C TRP A 8 37.32 -21.86 -41.36
N VAL A 9 37.46 -20.61 -41.80
CA VAL A 9 36.51 -19.67 -42.38
C VAL A 9 36.12 -20.10 -43.80
N VAL A 10 34.99 -19.57 -44.30
CA VAL A 10 34.79 -18.94 -45.63
C VAL A 10 33.53 -19.41 -46.40
N VAL A 11 32.51 -18.53 -46.38
CA VAL A 11 31.78 -17.89 -47.52
C VAL A 11 30.85 -18.70 -48.45
N ALA A 12 29.80 -17.97 -48.86
CA ALA A 12 28.86 -18.11 -49.98
C ALA A 12 27.64 -19.02 -49.72
N CYS A 13 26.42 -18.51 -49.52
CA CYS A 13 25.56 -17.62 -50.34
C CYS A 13 24.83 -18.35 -51.49
N VAL A 14 23.53 -18.06 -51.55
CA VAL A 14 22.57 -18.20 -52.67
C VAL A 14 21.83 -19.53 -52.80
N GLY A 15 20.50 -19.44 -52.63
CA GLY A 15 19.62 -19.85 -53.73
C GLY A 15 18.59 -20.95 -53.45
N CYS A 16 17.36 -20.48 -53.19
CA CYS A 16 16.08 -20.95 -53.75
C CYS A 16 15.63 -22.41 -53.55
N GLY A 17 14.33 -22.56 -53.25
CA GLY A 17 13.51 -23.56 -53.96
C GLY A 17 12.57 -24.37 -53.08
N ASP A 18 11.32 -23.94 -53.11
CA ASP A 18 10.05 -24.59 -52.78
C ASP A 18 9.94 -26.13 -52.70
N ALA A 19 8.99 -26.53 -51.85
CA ALA A 19 8.52 -27.87 -51.48
C ALA A 19 8.06 -28.79 -52.64
N PRO A 20 7.81 -30.09 -52.35
CA PRO A 20 6.41 -30.51 -52.26
C PRO A 20 6.09 -31.61 -51.20
N GLN A 21 4.84 -31.56 -50.69
CA GLN A 21 4.02 -32.62 -50.03
C GLN A 21 3.67 -33.77 -51.04
N PRO A 22 3.00 -34.93 -50.73
CA PRO A 22 1.91 -35.13 -49.73
C PRO A 22 1.63 -36.57 -49.17
N GLU A 23 0.48 -36.72 -48.47
CA GLU A 23 -0.39 -37.92 -48.23
C GLU A 23 0.04 -38.96 -47.15
N GLU A 24 -0.78 -39.48 -46.22
CA GLU A 24 -2.24 -39.60 -45.94
C GLU A 24 -2.43 -39.92 -44.41
N ALA A 25 -3.31 -39.26 -43.64
CA ALA A 25 -4.68 -39.66 -43.22
C ALA A 25 -4.75 -40.93 -42.29
N VAL A 26 -5.33 -40.96 -41.07
CA VAL A 26 -6.77 -40.88 -40.70
C VAL A 26 -6.96 -41.10 -39.17
N THR A 27 -7.79 -40.25 -38.52
CA THR A 27 -8.71 -40.38 -37.32
C THR A 27 -8.23 -41.02 -35.99
N ASP A 28 -8.65 -40.63 -34.78
CA ASP A 28 -10.01 -40.35 -34.28
C ASP A 28 -9.98 -39.59 -32.92
N LYS A 29 -11.14 -39.08 -32.52
CA LYS A 29 -11.50 -38.21 -31.39
C LYS A 29 -10.95 -38.60 -30.00
N GLY A 30 -10.57 -37.58 -29.23
CA GLY A 30 -10.49 -37.63 -27.77
C GLY A 30 -9.66 -36.50 -27.17
N GLU A 31 -10.30 -35.68 -26.35
CA GLU A 31 -9.71 -34.77 -25.35
C GLU A 31 -9.13 -33.41 -25.84
N ALA A 32 -9.66 -32.34 -25.26
CA ALA A 32 -9.08 -31.01 -25.28
C ALA A 32 -7.81 -30.97 -24.40
N PRO A 33 -6.81 -30.14 -24.74
CA PRO A 33 -5.93 -29.56 -23.74
C PRO A 33 -6.20 -28.06 -23.60
N SER A 34 -6.62 -27.70 -22.38
CA SER A 34 -6.42 -26.45 -21.65
C SER A 34 -5.75 -25.27 -22.38
N TRP A 35 -6.52 -24.23 -22.65
CA TRP A 35 -6.01 -22.86 -22.76
C TRP A 35 -5.93 -22.28 -21.34
N GLY A 36 -4.74 -22.35 -20.76
CA GLY A 36 -4.38 -21.68 -19.52
C GLY A 36 -2.92 -21.26 -19.64
N ALA A 37 -2.63 -20.03 -19.21
CA ALA A 37 -1.35 -19.33 -19.30
C ALA A 37 -1.04 -18.63 -20.63
N GLU A 38 -1.54 -17.39 -20.77
CA GLU A 38 -0.73 -16.29 -21.32
C GLU A 38 -0.94 -15.07 -20.42
N VAL A 39 -0.19 -15.06 -19.31
CA VAL A 39 0.12 -13.83 -18.58
C VAL A 39 1.34 -13.26 -19.31
N GLY A 40 1.19 -12.07 -19.91
CA GLY A 40 2.27 -11.39 -20.62
C GLY A 40 3.39 -11.03 -19.66
N LYS A 41 4.32 -11.96 -19.43
CA LYS A 41 5.51 -11.72 -18.64
C LYS A 41 6.41 -10.77 -19.41
N ALA A 42 6.98 -9.79 -18.71
CA ALA A 42 8.28 -9.27 -19.10
C ALA A 42 9.25 -10.47 -19.12
N ASP A 43 9.47 -11.05 -20.30
CA ASP A 43 10.29 -12.24 -20.45
C ASP A 43 11.70 -11.99 -19.89
N GLY A 44 12.03 -12.72 -18.82
CA GLY A 44 13.41 -12.96 -18.41
C GLY A 44 14.01 -11.96 -17.43
N VAL A 45 13.61 -12.05 -16.15
CA VAL A 45 14.52 -11.67 -15.06
C VAL A 45 15.51 -12.82 -14.89
N SER A 46 16.78 -12.59 -15.19
CA SER A 46 17.83 -13.59 -14.94
C SER A 46 17.87 -13.96 -13.45
N ALA A 47 18.23 -15.19 -13.10
CA ALA A 47 18.35 -15.64 -11.72
C ALA A 47 19.36 -14.81 -10.87
N ASP A 48 20.20 -13.98 -11.51
CA ASP A 48 21.14 -13.09 -10.84
C ASP A 48 20.51 -11.71 -10.54
N ARG A 49 19.57 -11.70 -9.59
CA ARG A 49 18.90 -10.49 -9.08
C ARG A 49 19.88 -9.44 -8.55
N ALA A 50 21.06 -9.85 -8.05
CA ALA A 50 22.08 -8.95 -7.50
C ALA A 50 22.74 -8.05 -8.57
N SER A 51 22.82 -8.51 -9.82
CA SER A 51 23.38 -7.73 -10.94
C SER A 51 22.44 -6.65 -11.49
N GLN A 52 21.15 -6.66 -11.10
CA GLN A 52 20.10 -5.85 -11.71
C GLN A 52 19.66 -4.61 -10.92
N VAL A 53 20.11 -4.44 -9.67
CA VAL A 53 19.64 -3.34 -8.81
C VAL A 53 20.69 -2.24 -8.70
N ALA A 54 20.46 -1.13 -9.41
CA ALA A 54 21.29 0.08 -9.34
C ALA A 54 20.71 1.10 -8.35
N LEU A 55 20.57 0.73 -7.06
CA LEU A 55 20.02 1.67 -6.08
C LEU A 55 21.02 2.78 -5.73
N PRO A 56 20.54 4.01 -5.50
CA PRO A 56 21.30 5.07 -4.87
C PRO A 56 21.93 4.63 -3.55
N ALA A 57 23.16 5.09 -3.30
CA ALA A 57 23.83 4.89 -2.03
C ALA A 57 24.16 6.24 -1.36
N PRO A 58 24.18 6.30 -0.02
CA PRO A 58 24.63 7.49 0.70
C PRO A 58 26.02 7.94 0.23
N GLY A 59 26.19 9.24 0.03
CA GLY A 59 27.47 9.81 -0.42
C GLY A 59 27.86 9.53 -1.88
N GLY A 60 26.96 8.96 -2.70
CA GLY A 60 27.17 8.79 -4.15
C GLY A 60 28.13 7.67 -4.54
N GLN A 61 28.40 6.71 -3.64
CA GLN A 61 29.31 5.58 -3.89
C GLN A 61 28.61 4.35 -4.49
N GLY A 62 27.33 4.47 -4.82
CA GLY A 62 26.56 3.46 -5.56
C GLY A 62 26.54 3.75 -7.06
N ALA A 63 25.75 2.98 -7.82
CA ALA A 63 25.59 3.20 -9.26
C ALA A 63 24.93 4.57 -9.60
N GLN A 64 24.27 5.20 -8.62
CA GLN A 64 23.57 6.48 -8.78
C GLN A 64 23.79 7.43 -7.59
N ALA A 65 23.51 8.73 -7.82
CA ALA A 65 23.50 9.75 -6.78
C ALA A 65 22.42 9.49 -5.73
N ALA A 66 22.73 9.79 -4.46
CA ALA A 66 21.81 9.70 -3.33
C ALA A 66 20.51 10.48 -3.57
N TRP A 67 19.38 10.00 -3.02
CA TRP A 67 18.15 10.79 -2.99
C TRP A 67 18.36 12.04 -2.13
N GLY A 68 17.70 13.14 -2.49
CA GLY A 68 17.92 14.44 -1.84
C GLY A 68 19.28 15.08 -2.19
N GLY A 69 20.04 14.50 -3.12
CA GLY A 69 21.35 15.00 -3.55
C GLY A 69 22.52 14.57 -2.64
N PRO A 70 23.72 15.14 -2.83
CA PRO A 70 24.94 14.65 -2.18
C PRO A 70 25.15 15.11 -0.72
N SER A 71 24.34 16.05 -0.22
CA SER A 71 24.52 16.63 1.12
C SER A 71 23.43 16.13 2.08
N ALA A 72 23.82 15.24 2.99
CA ALA A 72 22.91 14.65 3.97
C ALA A 72 22.30 15.66 4.95
N ASP A 73 22.99 16.77 5.21
CA ASP A 73 22.50 17.86 6.08
C ASP A 73 21.24 18.55 5.53
N HIS A 74 20.96 18.36 4.22
CA HIS A 74 19.81 18.96 3.54
C HIS A 74 18.72 17.93 3.23
N TRP A 75 18.92 16.65 3.55
CA TRP A 75 17.94 15.62 3.26
C TRP A 75 16.71 15.78 4.16
N ALA A 76 15.54 15.76 3.54
CA ALA A 76 14.28 15.54 4.24
C ALA A 76 14.25 14.10 4.78
N PRO A 77 13.45 13.81 5.82
CA PRO A 77 13.36 12.49 6.41
C PRO A 77 13.08 11.37 5.39
N GLU A 78 12.27 11.62 4.35
CA GLU A 78 12.01 10.66 3.28
C GLU A 78 13.28 10.26 2.53
N ALA A 79 14.14 11.22 2.19
CA ALA A 79 15.42 10.94 1.56
C ALA A 79 16.36 10.20 2.51
N VAL A 80 16.33 10.53 3.80
CA VAL A 80 17.11 9.81 4.82
C VAL A 80 16.70 8.33 4.89
N LEU A 81 15.39 8.05 4.94
CA LEU A 81 14.85 6.69 4.95
C LEU A 81 15.20 5.93 3.65
N ALA A 82 15.00 6.55 2.49
CA ALA A 82 15.26 5.95 1.18
C ALA A 82 16.75 5.56 0.98
N ASN A 83 17.65 6.47 1.34
CA ASN A 83 19.10 6.24 1.24
C ASN A 83 19.56 5.16 2.21
N ALA A 84 19.04 5.14 3.45
CA ALA A 84 19.35 4.10 4.43
C ALA A 84 18.83 2.72 3.99
N ALA A 85 17.58 2.66 3.50
CA ALA A 85 16.99 1.45 2.95
C ALA A 85 17.83 0.89 1.79
N SER A 86 18.23 1.76 0.87
CA SER A 86 19.00 1.33 -0.30
C SER A 86 20.43 0.91 0.02
N GLN A 87 21.07 1.55 1.00
CA GLN A 87 22.34 1.07 1.52
C GLN A 87 22.22 -0.35 2.08
N ALA A 88 21.19 -0.60 2.89
CA ALA A 88 20.95 -1.91 3.49
C ALA A 88 20.59 -2.98 2.45
N LEU A 89 19.72 -2.65 1.49
CA LEU A 89 19.34 -3.53 0.38
C LEU A 89 20.55 -3.89 -0.49
N ASN A 90 21.36 -2.91 -0.92
CA ASN A 90 22.59 -3.14 -1.68
C ASN A 90 23.58 -4.03 -0.92
N ALA A 91 23.77 -3.77 0.38
CA ALA A 91 24.66 -4.57 1.22
C ALA A 91 24.17 -6.01 1.37
N ALA A 92 22.86 -6.21 1.50
CA ALA A 92 22.26 -7.53 1.63
C ALA A 92 22.37 -8.35 0.34
N TRP A 93 22.02 -7.79 -0.82
CA TRP A 93 22.12 -8.50 -2.11
C TRP A 93 23.56 -8.76 -2.58
N ALA A 94 24.53 -8.01 -2.05
CA ALA A 94 25.94 -8.32 -2.28
C ALA A 94 26.38 -9.63 -1.60
N ARG A 95 25.58 -10.18 -0.68
CA ARG A 95 25.87 -11.46 -0.01
C ARG A 95 25.40 -12.64 -0.87
N PRO A 96 26.23 -13.68 -1.04
CA PRO A 96 25.84 -14.86 -1.82
C PRO A 96 24.70 -15.62 -1.13
N GLY A 97 23.81 -16.21 -1.94
CA GLY A 97 22.71 -17.04 -1.44
C GLY A 97 21.54 -16.26 -0.85
N VAL A 98 21.47 -14.94 -1.00
CA VAL A 98 20.29 -14.13 -0.63
C VAL A 98 19.25 -14.17 -1.75
N ARG A 99 18.06 -14.69 -1.43
CA ARG A 99 16.92 -14.79 -2.36
C ARG A 99 16.08 -13.52 -2.38
N ASP A 100 15.86 -12.95 -1.20
CA ASP A 100 14.99 -11.79 -1.01
C ASP A 100 15.39 -10.99 0.24
N VAL A 101 15.03 -9.71 0.28
CA VAL A 101 15.42 -8.79 1.34
C VAL A 101 14.29 -7.81 1.63
N VAL A 102 14.01 -7.60 2.91
CA VAL A 102 13.16 -6.52 3.39
C VAL A 102 13.92 -5.68 4.43
N VAL A 103 13.77 -4.36 4.35
CA VAL A 103 14.41 -3.40 5.27
C VAL A 103 13.35 -2.63 6.03
N ALA A 104 13.41 -2.61 7.35
CA ALA A 104 12.51 -1.86 8.21
C ALA A 104 13.25 -0.75 8.95
N ILE A 105 12.66 0.45 8.98
CA ILE A 105 13.21 1.65 9.60
C ILE A 105 12.12 2.31 10.45
N PRO A 106 12.33 2.48 11.77
CA PRO A 106 11.41 3.21 12.63
C PRO A 106 11.33 4.69 12.22
N ALA A 107 10.12 5.22 12.19
CA ALA A 107 9.82 6.59 11.79
C ALA A 107 8.57 7.09 12.54
N VAL A 108 8.16 8.32 12.24
CA VAL A 108 6.81 8.82 12.50
C VAL A 108 6.21 9.20 11.15
N LEU A 109 4.99 8.74 10.89
CA LEU A 109 4.21 9.13 9.71
C LEU A 109 3.15 10.12 10.17
N GLU A 110 3.20 11.34 9.63
CA GLU A 110 2.29 12.43 9.97
C GLU A 110 1.52 12.87 8.74
N GLY A 111 0.27 13.29 8.90
CA GLY A 111 -0.48 13.90 7.81
C GLY A 111 0.24 15.15 7.31
N SER A 112 0.63 15.17 6.03
CA SER A 112 1.34 16.32 5.44
C SER A 112 0.43 17.52 5.18
N GLY A 113 -0.89 17.33 5.22
CA GLY A 113 -1.88 18.32 4.81
C GLY A 113 -1.91 18.57 3.29
N ILE A 114 -1.15 17.80 2.51
CA ILE A 114 -1.14 17.87 1.04
C ILE A 114 -2.13 16.83 0.50
N HIS A 115 -3.09 17.31 -0.28
CA HIS A 115 -4.13 16.53 -0.94
C HIS A 115 -4.08 16.76 -2.45
N PRO A 116 -3.08 16.23 -3.16
CA PRO A 116 -2.78 16.63 -4.53
C PRO A 116 -3.88 16.21 -5.53
N TYR A 117 -4.68 15.19 -5.20
CA TYR A 117 -5.70 14.66 -6.10
C TYR A 117 -7.13 15.12 -5.75
N GLY A 118 -7.31 15.86 -4.65
CA GLY A 118 -8.62 16.40 -4.25
C GLY A 118 -9.70 15.35 -3.94
N ASP A 119 -9.30 14.09 -3.82
CA ASP A 119 -10.12 12.92 -3.50
C ASP A 119 -10.26 12.68 -1.98
N GLY A 120 -9.66 13.54 -1.16
CA GLY A 120 -9.66 13.44 0.30
C GLY A 120 -8.53 12.58 0.88
N GLN A 121 -7.72 11.92 0.05
CA GLN A 121 -6.57 11.14 0.50
C GLN A 121 -5.43 12.08 0.89
N SER A 122 -4.76 11.80 2.03
CA SER A 122 -3.69 12.65 2.56
C SER A 122 -2.33 12.03 2.23
N ASN A 123 -1.44 12.83 1.65
CA ASN A 123 -0.02 12.47 1.67
C ASN A 123 0.44 12.47 3.14
N ALA A 124 1.33 11.56 3.50
CA ALA A 124 2.08 11.61 4.75
C ALA A 124 3.47 12.21 4.54
N ALA A 125 3.98 12.84 5.59
CA ALA A 125 5.37 13.21 5.74
C ALA A 125 6.02 12.25 6.73
N ALA A 126 7.27 11.87 6.46
CA ALA A 126 8.07 11.13 7.40
C ALA A 126 8.77 12.07 8.38
N SER A 127 8.99 11.60 9.60
CA SER A 127 9.80 12.27 10.61
C SER A 127 10.66 11.24 11.34
N LEU A 128 11.84 11.67 11.79
CA LEU A 128 12.71 10.89 12.67
C LEU A 128 12.41 11.17 14.15
N GLY A 129 11.22 11.71 14.47
CA GLY A 129 10.82 12.00 15.84
C GLY A 129 11.76 13.00 16.50
N SER A 130 12.25 12.71 17.70
CA SER A 130 13.26 13.52 18.38
C SER A 130 14.70 13.11 18.05
N TRP A 131 14.90 12.17 17.12
CA TRP A 131 16.23 11.79 16.64
C TRP A 131 16.77 12.87 15.69
N GLY A 132 17.85 13.54 16.11
CA GLY A 132 18.38 14.73 15.43
C GLY A 132 19.50 14.50 14.43
N ALA A 133 19.90 13.25 14.18
CA ALA A 133 20.99 12.94 13.25
C ALA A 133 20.46 12.77 11.80
N PRO A 134 21.27 13.06 10.76
CA PRO A 134 20.87 12.97 9.34
C PRO A 134 20.87 11.53 8.81
N ARG A 135 20.58 10.55 9.66
CA ARG A 135 20.54 9.10 9.38
C ARG A 135 19.63 8.41 10.39
N PRO A 136 18.97 7.28 10.09
CA PRO A 136 18.06 6.65 11.04
C PRO A 136 18.82 6.09 12.26
N PRO A 137 18.21 6.09 13.47
CA PRO A 137 18.86 5.51 14.65
C PRO A 137 18.97 3.99 14.56
N VAL A 138 18.05 3.36 13.82
CA VAL A 138 17.97 1.92 13.64
C VAL A 138 17.64 1.60 12.19
N VAL A 139 18.36 0.65 11.61
CA VAL A 139 18.03 0.03 10.32
C VAL A 139 18.04 -1.48 10.51
N ALA A 140 16.90 -2.14 10.29
CA ALA A 140 16.76 -3.59 10.40
C ALA A 140 16.65 -4.21 9.00
N THR A 141 17.41 -5.26 8.72
CA THR A 141 17.46 -5.95 7.43
C THR A 141 17.19 -7.43 7.65
N LEU A 142 16.09 -7.94 7.11
CA LEU A 142 15.78 -9.36 7.08
C LEU A 142 16.12 -9.90 5.68
N SER A 143 17.02 -10.87 5.63
CA SER A 143 17.43 -11.55 4.40
C SER A 143 16.93 -12.99 4.40
N LEU A 144 16.18 -13.36 3.36
CA LEU A 144 15.83 -14.75 3.09
C LEU A 144 16.96 -15.40 2.29
N LEU A 145 17.40 -16.56 2.76
CA LEU A 145 18.52 -17.30 2.18
C LEU A 145 18.03 -18.48 1.34
N GLU A 146 18.85 -18.89 0.38
CA GLU A 146 18.69 -20.16 -0.33
C GLU A 146 18.58 -21.31 0.69
N GLY A 147 17.56 -22.16 0.54
CA GLY A 147 17.26 -23.23 1.51
C GLY A 147 16.26 -22.84 2.62
N GLY A 148 15.72 -21.62 2.61
CA GLY A 148 14.58 -21.22 3.45
C GLY A 148 14.93 -20.72 4.85
N ALA A 149 16.22 -20.52 5.16
CA ALA A 149 16.65 -19.85 6.38
C ALA A 149 16.48 -18.32 6.26
N ALA A 150 16.41 -17.63 7.40
CA ALA A 150 16.28 -16.19 7.46
C ALA A 150 17.25 -15.59 8.49
N ALA A 151 17.96 -14.53 8.07
CA ALA A 151 18.89 -13.80 8.93
C ALA A 151 18.40 -12.39 9.15
N LEU A 152 18.28 -11.98 10.41
CA LEU A 152 17.94 -10.61 10.81
C LEU A 152 19.20 -9.89 11.29
N GLU A 153 19.55 -8.79 10.63
CA GLU A 153 20.62 -7.89 11.03
C GLU A 153 20.03 -6.53 11.41
N VAL A 154 20.41 -5.99 12.56
CA VAL A 154 20.04 -4.64 12.99
C VAL A 154 21.31 -3.82 13.16
N THR A 155 21.33 -2.65 12.52
CA THR A 155 22.36 -1.63 12.72
C THR A 155 21.80 -0.51 13.57
N LEU A 156 22.47 -0.23 14.69
CA LEU A 156 22.23 0.90 15.58
C LEU A 156 23.26 1.99 15.28
N ASP A 157 22.77 3.21 15.16
CA ASP A 157 23.60 4.37 14.87
C ASP A 157 24.67 4.61 15.93
N ARG A 158 25.88 4.96 15.49
CA ARG A 158 27.01 5.31 16.37
C ARG A 158 26.72 6.46 17.36
N GLU A 159 25.76 7.33 17.08
CA GLU A 159 25.39 8.45 17.97
C GLU A 159 24.41 8.04 19.07
N LEU A 160 23.83 6.83 18.99
CA LEU A 160 23.02 6.32 20.09
C LEU A 160 23.90 6.09 21.32
N PRO A 161 23.47 6.50 22.53
CA PRO A 161 24.21 6.31 23.77
C PRO A 161 24.12 4.86 24.28
N VAL A 162 24.53 3.91 23.45
CA VAL A 162 24.53 2.48 23.74
C VAL A 162 25.83 2.11 24.44
N ALA A 163 25.74 1.84 25.74
CA ALA A 163 26.89 1.56 26.60
C ALA A 163 27.42 0.11 26.52
N SER A 164 26.66 -0.80 25.91
CA SER A 164 26.96 -2.23 25.80
C SER A 164 26.69 -2.71 24.38
N GLU A 165 27.53 -3.60 23.86
CA GLU A 165 27.29 -4.27 22.57
C GLU A 165 26.17 -5.32 22.65
N GLU A 166 25.66 -5.63 23.85
CA GLU A 166 24.53 -6.53 24.04
C GLU A 166 23.20 -5.83 23.70
N VAL A 167 22.39 -6.46 22.85
CA VAL A 167 21.10 -5.96 22.39
C VAL A 167 20.07 -7.09 22.42
N SER A 168 18.86 -6.77 22.86
CA SER A 168 17.73 -7.70 22.84
C SER A 168 16.77 -7.41 21.69
N LEU A 169 16.28 -8.47 21.07
CA LEU A 169 15.15 -8.49 20.15
C LEU A 169 13.97 -9.15 20.86
N GLU A 170 12.91 -8.39 21.08
CA GLU A 170 11.70 -8.82 21.76
C GLU A 170 10.59 -9.01 20.73
N LEU A 171 10.21 -10.26 20.47
CA LEU A 171 9.17 -10.61 19.52
C LEU A 171 7.78 -10.34 20.09
N ALA A 172 6.80 -10.09 19.22
CA ALA A 172 5.42 -9.82 19.63
C ALA A 172 4.76 -10.98 20.41
N ASP A 173 5.24 -12.21 20.24
CA ASP A 173 4.78 -13.40 20.98
C ASP A 173 5.39 -13.51 22.40
N GLY A 174 6.21 -12.54 22.81
CA GLY A 174 6.85 -12.46 24.12
C GLY A 174 8.22 -13.15 24.19
N VAL A 175 8.68 -13.81 23.12
CA VAL A 175 10.03 -14.38 23.08
C VAL A 175 11.07 -13.25 23.01
N THR A 176 12.11 -13.34 23.84
CA THR A 176 13.24 -12.40 23.82
C THR A 176 14.51 -13.13 23.42
N LEU A 177 15.18 -12.64 22.38
CA LEU A 177 16.49 -13.09 21.93
C LEU A 177 17.54 -12.05 22.26
N THR A 178 18.68 -12.45 22.79
CA THR A 178 19.80 -11.54 23.07
C THR A 178 21.00 -11.92 22.24
N ALA A 179 21.67 -10.93 21.67
CA ALA A 179 22.92 -11.12 20.94
C ALA A 179 23.90 -10.00 21.30
N VAL A 180 25.20 -10.31 21.17
CA VAL A 180 26.27 -9.34 21.32
C VAL A 180 26.71 -8.93 19.92
N GLY A 181 26.59 -7.64 19.64
CA GLY A 181 26.98 -7.05 18.38
C GLY A 181 28.48 -6.76 18.27
N ALA A 182 28.85 -6.22 17.11
CA ALA A 182 30.16 -5.68 16.84
C ALA A 182 30.05 -4.25 16.31
N ARG A 183 30.94 -3.37 16.75
CA ARG A 183 31.02 -2.01 16.22
C ARG A 183 31.80 -1.99 14.91
N SER A 184 31.29 -1.26 13.92
CA SER A 184 32.03 -0.96 12.70
C SER A 184 33.20 0.00 13.01
N PRO A 185 34.18 0.15 12.10
CA PRO A 185 35.24 1.15 12.24
C PRO A 185 34.72 2.57 12.46
N GLU A 186 33.54 2.85 11.90
CA GLU A 186 32.87 4.14 12.01
C GLU A 186 32.04 4.30 13.30
N GLY A 187 31.86 3.21 14.06
CA GLY A 187 31.23 3.20 15.39
C GLY A 187 29.82 2.64 15.45
N ASP A 188 29.20 2.33 14.30
CA ASP A 188 27.84 1.78 14.23
C ASP A 188 27.81 0.38 14.83
N LEU A 189 26.84 0.09 15.69
CA LEU A 189 26.72 -1.22 16.34
C LEU A 189 25.84 -2.13 15.51
N ARG A 190 26.41 -3.22 14.98
CA ARG A 190 25.68 -4.23 14.21
C ARG A 190 25.45 -5.48 15.03
N VAL A 191 24.21 -5.94 15.05
CA VAL A 191 23.78 -7.12 15.80
C VAL A 191 22.99 -8.01 14.87
N ALA A 192 23.22 -9.32 14.93
CA ALA A 192 22.52 -10.27 14.08
C ALA A 192 21.93 -11.42 14.89
N TRP A 193 20.78 -11.90 14.42
CA TRP A 193 20.10 -13.07 14.94
C TRP A 193 19.77 -14.02 13.79
N GLU A 194 20.00 -15.29 14.03
CA GLU A 194 19.33 -16.35 13.29
C GLU A 194 17.90 -16.41 13.83
N VAL A 195 16.94 -15.96 13.03
CA VAL A 195 15.52 -16.02 13.38
C VAL A 195 14.94 -17.32 12.83
N SER A 196 14.21 -18.06 13.67
CA SER A 196 13.76 -19.42 13.31
C SER A 196 12.90 -19.43 12.04
N THR A 197 12.95 -20.55 11.31
CA THR A 197 12.14 -20.87 10.14
C THR A 197 10.63 -21.00 10.41
N ARG A 198 10.11 -20.52 11.55
CA ARG A 198 8.66 -20.38 11.76
C ARG A 198 8.03 -19.34 10.83
N TRP A 199 8.85 -18.50 10.21
CA TRP A 199 8.47 -17.54 9.18
C TRP A 199 8.96 -18.08 7.82
N PRO A 200 8.15 -18.87 7.09
CA PRO A 200 8.50 -19.48 5.80
C PRO A 200 8.63 -18.43 4.69
N SER A 201 8.23 -17.17 4.93
CA SER A 201 8.34 -16.07 3.98
C SER A 201 8.36 -14.71 4.66
N ILE A 202 8.75 -13.68 3.89
CA ILE A 202 8.63 -12.26 4.28
C ILE A 202 7.17 -11.77 4.31
N HIS A 203 6.23 -12.59 3.80
CA HIS A 203 4.78 -12.31 3.80
C HIS A 203 4.10 -12.72 5.12
N GLU A 204 4.77 -13.48 5.99
CA GLU A 204 4.21 -13.73 7.33
C GLU A 204 4.58 -12.65 8.35
N GLY A 205 5.61 -11.85 8.05
CA GLY A 205 5.92 -10.61 8.76
C GLY A 205 6.48 -10.77 10.18
N LEU A 206 7.64 -10.18 10.48
CA LEU A 206 8.15 -10.18 11.86
C LEU A 206 7.84 -8.86 12.56
N VAL A 207 7.06 -8.94 13.65
CA VAL A 207 6.83 -7.81 14.56
C VAL A 207 7.68 -7.97 15.80
N ALA A 208 8.51 -6.98 16.09
CA ALA A 208 9.42 -7.02 17.22
C ALA A 208 9.74 -5.62 17.76
N ARG A 209 10.47 -5.60 18.87
CA ARG A 209 11.14 -4.42 19.41
C ARG A 209 12.62 -4.72 19.56
N VAL A 210 13.46 -3.82 19.06
CA VAL A 210 14.90 -3.87 19.34
C VAL A 210 15.23 -2.92 20.48
N ARG A 211 15.98 -3.43 21.47
CA ARG A 211 16.28 -2.71 22.70
C ARG A 211 17.75 -2.90 23.10
N PRO A 212 18.56 -1.82 23.11
CA PRO A 212 19.91 -1.88 23.65
C PRO A 212 19.91 -2.25 25.13
N GLN A 213 20.96 -2.96 25.58
CA GLN A 213 21.03 -3.36 26.97
C GLN A 213 21.06 -2.15 27.91
N GLY A 214 20.27 -2.20 28.99
CA GLY A 214 20.11 -1.12 29.96
C GLY A 214 19.12 -0.02 29.57
N TRP A 215 18.55 -0.06 28.36
CA TRP A 215 17.48 0.86 27.97
C TRP A 215 16.12 0.37 28.49
N GLY A 216 15.26 1.33 28.87
CA GLY A 216 13.89 1.07 29.31
C GLY A 216 12.86 1.08 28.18
N ASP A 217 13.15 1.79 27.10
CA ASP A 217 12.41 1.86 25.85
C ASP A 217 13.16 1.12 24.73
N GLY A 218 12.63 1.15 23.51
CA GLY A 218 13.27 0.56 22.34
C GLY A 218 12.60 1.03 21.06
N PHE A 219 13.05 0.47 19.94
CA PHE A 219 12.53 0.81 18.63
C PHE A 219 11.61 -0.30 18.10
N PRO A 220 10.40 0.02 17.61
CA PRO A 220 9.52 -0.95 16.99
C PRO A 220 10.09 -1.41 15.64
N LEU A 221 9.88 -2.67 15.30
CA LEU A 221 10.22 -3.27 14.03
C LEU A 221 9.00 -3.99 13.46
N HIS A 222 8.82 -3.85 12.15
CA HIS A 222 7.78 -4.49 11.36
C HIS A 222 8.37 -4.93 10.02
N LEU A 223 8.90 -6.15 9.98
CA LEU A 223 9.58 -6.71 8.81
C LEU A 223 8.58 -7.55 8.01
N PHE A 224 7.60 -6.86 7.44
CA PHE A 224 6.58 -7.39 6.53
C PHE A 224 6.47 -6.44 5.34
N HIS A 225 6.40 -7.01 4.14
CA HIS A 225 6.17 -6.24 2.92
C HIS A 225 5.16 -7.01 2.05
N PRO A 226 3.98 -6.43 1.76
CA PRO A 226 2.88 -7.16 1.14
C PRO A 226 3.03 -7.29 -0.39
N ALA A 227 4.20 -7.73 -0.86
CA ALA A 227 4.39 -8.07 -2.27
C ALA A 227 4.05 -9.54 -2.54
N GLN A 228 3.54 -9.89 -3.71
CA GLN A 228 3.39 -11.28 -4.18
C GLN A 228 3.54 -11.38 -5.70
N GLU A 229 3.67 -12.60 -6.22
CA GLU A 229 3.63 -12.84 -7.66
C GLU A 229 2.21 -12.52 -8.19
N VAL A 230 2.15 -11.90 -9.37
CA VAL A 230 0.87 -11.57 -10.04
C VAL A 230 0.07 -12.82 -10.39
N ASP A 231 0.76 -13.93 -10.71
CA ASP A 231 0.10 -15.20 -10.99
C ASP A 231 -0.67 -15.71 -9.76
N ASP A 232 -0.06 -15.66 -8.57
CA ASP A 232 -0.68 -16.07 -7.30
C ASP A 232 -1.89 -15.18 -6.97
N LEU A 233 -1.72 -13.87 -7.12
CA LEU A 233 -2.78 -12.86 -6.99
C LEU A 233 -4.00 -13.20 -7.87
N LEU A 234 -3.78 -13.60 -9.12
CA LEU A 234 -4.86 -13.93 -10.05
C LEU A 234 -5.55 -15.26 -9.72
N GLU A 235 -4.83 -16.22 -9.15
CA GLU A 235 -5.43 -17.50 -8.72
C GLU A 235 -6.43 -17.31 -7.59
N GLU A 236 -6.19 -16.35 -6.71
CA GLU A 236 -7.07 -16.00 -5.58
C GLU A 236 -8.34 -15.26 -6.03
N MET A 237 -8.33 -14.64 -7.21
CA MET A 237 -9.49 -13.92 -7.75
C MET A 237 -10.49 -14.87 -8.43
N THR A 238 -11.79 -14.66 -8.21
CA THR A 238 -12.85 -15.39 -8.93
C THR A 238 -12.80 -15.10 -10.45
N PRO A 239 -13.30 -16.01 -11.30
CA PRO A 239 -13.39 -15.77 -12.73
C PRO A 239 -14.13 -14.47 -13.08
N ALA A 240 -15.17 -14.12 -12.32
CA ALA A 240 -15.93 -12.88 -12.52
C ALA A 240 -15.09 -11.62 -12.23
N GLN A 241 -14.21 -11.67 -11.22
CA GLN A 241 -13.29 -10.58 -10.88
C GLN A 241 -12.15 -10.44 -11.91
N ARG A 242 -11.78 -11.54 -12.57
CA ARG A 242 -10.76 -11.52 -13.62
C ARG A 242 -11.30 -11.14 -14.99
N GLN A 243 -12.62 -11.20 -15.20
CA GLN A 243 -13.25 -11.05 -16.50
C GLN A 243 -13.81 -9.64 -16.73
N TRP A 244 -13.37 -9.03 -17.83
CA TRP A 244 -13.94 -7.79 -18.33
C TRP A 244 -15.21 -8.04 -19.14
N SER A 245 -16.03 -6.99 -19.33
CA SER A 245 -17.23 -7.03 -20.18
C SER A 245 -16.98 -7.48 -21.63
N GLY A 246 -15.72 -7.48 -22.08
CA GLY A 246 -15.27 -7.99 -23.38
C GLY A 246 -14.82 -9.47 -23.38
N GLY A 247 -14.97 -10.21 -22.28
CA GLY A 247 -14.55 -11.61 -22.16
C GLY A 247 -13.05 -11.84 -21.98
N ARG A 248 -12.27 -10.76 -21.83
CA ARG A 248 -10.82 -10.79 -21.56
C ARG A 248 -10.55 -11.07 -20.08
N THR A 249 -9.52 -11.86 -19.79
CA THR A 249 -9.01 -12.17 -18.44
C THR A 249 -7.76 -11.32 -18.12
N LEU A 250 -7.60 -10.82 -16.90
CA LEU A 250 -6.47 -9.99 -16.40
C LEU A 250 -5.08 -10.71 -16.41
N PRO A 251 -3.90 -10.02 -16.55
CA PRO A 251 -3.66 -8.59 -16.79
C PRO A 251 -2.74 -8.32 -18.00
N ASP A 252 -3.41 -7.94 -19.08
CA ASP A 252 -3.07 -6.76 -19.89
C ASP A 252 -4.27 -6.51 -20.79
N PRO A 253 -5.40 -6.07 -20.21
CA PRO A 253 -6.67 -6.05 -20.92
C PRO A 253 -6.61 -5.15 -22.16
N GLU A 254 -5.71 -4.16 -22.18
CA GLU A 254 -5.52 -3.28 -23.33
C GLU A 254 -4.36 -3.70 -24.24
N ASP A 255 -3.82 -4.91 -24.05
CA ASP A 255 -2.71 -5.46 -24.81
C ASP A 255 -1.53 -4.46 -24.90
N VAL A 256 -1.22 -3.73 -23.82
CA VAL A 256 -0.10 -2.79 -23.66
C VAL A 256 1.26 -3.51 -23.51
N SER A 257 1.35 -4.49 -22.61
CA SER A 257 2.53 -5.34 -22.37
C SER A 257 2.65 -6.48 -23.41
N SER A 258 1.53 -6.95 -23.97
CA SER A 258 1.47 -8.04 -24.96
C SER A 258 1.81 -7.62 -26.40
N GLN A 259 2.01 -6.31 -26.67
CA GLN A 259 2.48 -5.86 -27.99
C GLN A 259 3.86 -6.44 -28.29
N THR A 260 3.85 -7.53 -29.05
CA THR A 260 5.02 -8.38 -29.35
C THR A 260 6.19 -7.65 -29.99
N ARG A 261 6.04 -6.40 -30.42
CA ARG A 261 7.11 -5.47 -30.83
C ARG A 261 6.58 -4.04 -30.95
N PRO A 262 6.63 -3.24 -29.87
CA PRO A 262 6.75 -1.80 -30.07
C PRO A 262 7.97 -1.54 -30.98
N PRO A 263 7.95 -0.52 -31.86
CA PRO A 263 9.15 -0.12 -32.58
C PRO A 263 10.35 -0.06 -31.65
N GLU A 264 11.51 -0.51 -32.11
CA GLU A 264 12.73 -0.49 -31.32
C GLU A 264 13.01 0.97 -30.88
N GLY A 265 13.07 1.22 -29.57
CA GLY A 265 13.21 2.57 -29.00
C GLY A 265 11.92 3.25 -28.54
N THR A 266 10.76 2.59 -28.60
CA THR A 266 9.50 3.13 -28.04
C THR A 266 9.49 3.00 -26.52
N SER A 267 9.28 4.11 -25.81
CA SER A 267 9.18 4.17 -24.35
C SER A 267 7.88 3.52 -23.83
N VAL A 268 7.82 3.17 -22.53
CA VAL A 268 6.61 2.65 -21.89
C VAL A 268 5.45 3.66 -21.98
N VAL A 269 5.75 4.95 -21.84
CA VAL A 269 4.78 6.04 -22.03
C VAL A 269 4.21 6.03 -23.44
N GLU A 270 5.04 5.87 -24.47
CA GLU A 270 4.58 5.83 -25.86
C GLU A 270 3.74 4.57 -26.15
N ARG A 271 4.03 3.43 -25.50
CA ARG A 271 3.15 2.25 -25.54
C ARG A 271 1.76 2.57 -25.00
N LEU A 272 1.70 3.25 -23.84
CA LEU A 272 0.44 3.66 -23.21
C LEU A 272 -0.30 4.77 -23.99
N MET A 273 0.43 5.67 -24.68
CA MET A 273 -0.15 6.73 -25.51
C MET A 273 -0.64 6.24 -26.88
N SER A 274 -0.10 5.13 -27.39
CA SER A 274 -0.39 4.62 -28.73
C SER A 274 -1.66 3.76 -28.77
N HIS A 275 -2.83 4.30 -28.40
CA HIS A 275 -4.08 3.56 -28.54
C HIS A 275 -5.23 4.40 -29.15
N SER A 276 -5.71 3.92 -30.29
CA SER A 276 -7.14 3.96 -30.62
C SER A 276 -7.75 2.73 -29.98
N PHE A 277 -8.44 2.88 -28.84
CA PHE A 277 -9.21 1.79 -28.26
C PHE A 277 -10.22 1.24 -29.30
N GLY A 278 -10.59 -0.04 -29.21
CA GLY A 278 -11.44 -0.67 -30.22
C GLY A 278 -12.75 0.10 -30.49
N PRO A 279 -13.47 -0.17 -31.60
CA PRO A 279 -14.65 0.59 -32.00
C PRO A 279 -15.74 0.71 -30.92
N GLY A 280 -15.83 -0.22 -29.97
CA GLY A 280 -16.76 -0.16 -28.83
C GLY A 280 -16.38 0.85 -27.74
N TYR A 281 -15.11 1.20 -27.61
CA TYR A 281 -14.59 2.16 -26.62
C TYR A 281 -14.53 3.59 -27.16
N ASN A 282 -14.40 3.72 -28.49
CA ASN A 282 -14.34 5.00 -29.21
C ASN A 282 -15.69 5.43 -29.84
N SER A 283 -16.79 4.71 -29.59
CA SER A 283 -18.11 5.05 -30.11
C SER A 283 -19.14 5.29 -29.01
N ALA A 284 -20.11 6.17 -29.29
CA ALA A 284 -21.17 6.52 -28.36
C ALA A 284 -21.91 5.26 -27.83
N PRO A 285 -22.19 5.18 -26.52
CA PRO A 285 -22.14 6.25 -25.52
C PRO A 285 -20.76 6.50 -24.90
N PHE A 286 -19.71 5.81 -25.36
CA PHE A 286 -18.35 5.93 -24.81
C PHE A 286 -17.49 6.81 -25.73
N THR A 287 -17.47 8.09 -25.38
CA THR A 287 -16.42 9.04 -25.76
C THR A 287 -15.91 9.63 -24.46
N THR A 288 -14.87 9.06 -23.85
CA THR A 288 -14.28 9.64 -22.65
C THR A 288 -13.44 10.85 -23.08
N PRO A 289 -13.73 12.07 -22.60
CA PRO A 289 -12.93 13.26 -22.95
C PRO A 289 -11.53 13.26 -22.32
N HIS A 290 -11.23 12.30 -21.43
CA HIS A 290 -10.05 12.31 -20.57
C HIS A 290 -9.38 10.94 -20.52
N VAL A 291 -8.65 10.62 -21.59
CA VAL A 291 -7.55 9.63 -21.55
C VAL A 291 -6.24 10.34 -21.15
N HIS A 292 -6.27 11.66 -20.94
CA HIS A 292 -5.17 12.43 -20.36
C HIS A 292 -5.71 13.23 -19.17
N ALA A 293 -5.53 12.74 -17.96
CA ALA A 293 -5.54 13.62 -16.79
C ALA A 293 -4.08 14.03 -16.53
N GLU A 294 -3.67 15.20 -17.03
CA GLU A 294 -2.54 15.92 -16.43
C GLU A 294 -3.06 16.56 -15.14
N HIS A 295 -2.28 16.51 -14.05
CA HIS A 295 -2.56 17.34 -12.88
C HIS A 295 -2.66 18.82 -13.34
N PRO A 296 -3.80 19.52 -13.12
CA PRO A 296 -4.10 20.80 -13.78
C PRO A 296 -3.19 21.95 -13.34
N SER A 297 -2.38 21.74 -12.29
CA SER A 297 -1.39 22.68 -11.81
C SER A 297 0.01 22.05 -11.92
N ARG A 298 0.80 22.46 -12.92
CA ARG A 298 2.27 22.28 -12.88
C ARG A 298 2.95 23.16 -11.82
N ALA A 299 2.16 23.81 -10.95
CA ALA A 299 2.60 24.93 -10.12
C ALA A 299 2.78 24.57 -8.63
N GLN A 300 2.53 23.31 -8.24
CA GLN A 300 2.84 22.82 -6.90
C GLN A 300 3.92 21.72 -7.03
N ASP A 301 5.14 22.16 -7.33
CA ASP A 301 6.34 21.33 -7.32
C ASP A 301 6.63 20.89 -5.86
N THR A 302 6.13 19.74 -5.45
CA THR A 302 6.91 18.87 -4.57
C THR A 302 7.98 18.18 -5.45
N ALA A 303 9.06 17.59 -4.92
CA ALA A 303 10.05 16.91 -5.80
C ALA A 303 9.49 15.66 -6.51
N VAL A 304 8.23 15.33 -6.21
CA VAL A 304 7.38 14.41 -6.94
C VAL A 304 7.20 14.97 -8.36
N GLY A 305 7.78 14.30 -9.35
CA GLY A 305 7.64 14.69 -10.76
C GLY A 305 6.19 14.70 -11.23
N GLY A 306 5.97 15.07 -12.49
CA GLY A 306 4.65 14.91 -13.10
C GLY A 306 4.25 13.44 -13.18
N SER A 307 2.99 13.13 -12.88
CA SER A 307 2.38 11.84 -13.20
C SER A 307 1.41 12.00 -14.36
N LEU A 308 1.42 11.02 -15.26
CA LEU A 308 0.37 10.85 -16.26
C LEU A 308 -0.52 9.70 -15.79
N VAL A 309 -1.83 9.96 -15.71
CA VAL A 309 -2.82 9.01 -15.18
C VAL A 309 -3.82 8.69 -16.28
N TRP A 310 -4.03 7.41 -16.54
CA TRP A 310 -5.05 6.87 -17.44
C TRP A 310 -6.01 6.01 -16.66
N VAL A 311 -7.31 6.29 -16.75
CA VAL A 311 -8.35 5.54 -16.05
C VAL A 311 -9.22 4.83 -17.08
N SER A 312 -9.35 3.51 -16.97
CA SER A 312 -10.35 2.78 -17.73
C SER A 312 -11.71 2.95 -17.05
N GLU A 313 -12.52 3.89 -17.52
CA GLU A 313 -13.74 4.26 -16.80
C GLU A 313 -14.91 3.28 -16.98
N LYS A 314 -14.99 2.49 -18.07
CA LYS A 314 -16.23 1.76 -18.38
C LYS A 314 -16.08 0.44 -19.15
N PRO A 315 -17.04 -0.49 -18.96
CA PRO A 315 -18.23 -0.38 -18.09
C PRO A 315 -17.89 -0.54 -16.61
N ALA A 316 -18.90 -0.39 -15.74
CA ALA A 316 -18.81 -0.55 -14.29
C ALA A 316 -18.20 -1.92 -13.95
N SER A 317 -16.88 -1.93 -13.89
CA SER A 317 -16.07 -3.06 -13.50
C SER A 317 -15.95 -2.99 -11.99
N PRO A 318 -15.97 -4.14 -11.27
CA PRO A 318 -15.69 -4.17 -9.82
C PRO A 318 -14.27 -3.71 -9.48
N PHE A 319 -13.46 -3.37 -10.48
CA PHE A 319 -12.13 -2.83 -10.35
C PHE A 319 -11.96 -1.61 -11.29
N LYS A 320 -11.29 -0.56 -10.80
CA LYS A 320 -10.73 0.51 -11.65
C LYS A 320 -9.27 0.17 -11.90
N GLN A 321 -8.89 0.12 -13.17
CA GLN A 321 -7.49 0.07 -13.54
C GLN A 321 -7.01 1.46 -13.88
N VAL A 322 -5.90 1.81 -13.26
CA VAL A 322 -5.22 3.07 -13.46
C VAL A 322 -3.81 2.76 -13.94
N TYR A 323 -3.46 3.21 -15.13
CA TYR A 323 -2.06 3.23 -15.54
C TYR A 323 -1.46 4.54 -15.07
N ILE A 324 -0.31 4.49 -14.40
CA ILE A 324 0.40 5.69 -13.96
C ILE A 324 1.84 5.63 -14.43
N CYS A 325 2.27 6.68 -15.13
CA CYS A 325 3.67 6.90 -15.45
C CYS A 325 4.21 8.07 -14.64
N PHE A 326 5.36 7.86 -14.01
CA PHE A 326 6.10 8.85 -13.25
C PHE A 326 7.37 9.23 -14.01
N GLU A 327 7.63 10.54 -14.11
CA GLU A 327 8.92 11.01 -14.58
C GLU A 327 10.07 10.35 -13.78
N GLY A 328 11.14 9.98 -14.50
CA GLY A 328 12.35 9.48 -13.86
C GLY A 328 12.99 10.49 -12.92
N ARG A 329 13.96 10.05 -12.13
CA ARG A 329 14.59 10.86 -11.09
C ARG A 329 15.12 12.19 -11.61
N GLN A 330 14.73 13.28 -10.95
CA GLN A 330 15.16 14.63 -11.24
C GLN A 330 16.23 15.08 -10.24
N LEU A 331 17.46 14.60 -10.41
CA LEU A 331 18.56 14.80 -9.46
C LEU A 331 18.78 16.26 -9.02
N GLN A 332 18.57 17.22 -9.92
CA GLN A 332 18.68 18.66 -9.58
C GLN A 332 17.55 19.12 -8.65
N LYS A 333 16.32 18.66 -8.87
CA LYS A 333 15.18 18.97 -7.99
C LYS A 333 15.33 18.28 -6.64
N GLU A 334 15.75 17.01 -6.62
CA GLU A 334 16.04 16.29 -5.39
C GLU A 334 17.11 17.01 -4.56
N ALA A 335 18.21 17.44 -5.20
CA ALA A 335 19.27 18.18 -4.52
C ALA A 335 18.81 19.57 -4.01
N ALA A 336 17.86 20.21 -4.69
CA ALA A 336 17.33 21.50 -4.28
C ALA A 336 16.31 21.41 -3.13
N LEU A 337 15.51 20.34 -3.12
CA LEU A 337 14.38 20.17 -2.20
C LEU A 337 14.67 19.20 -1.04
N GLY A 338 15.76 18.42 -1.14
CA GLY A 338 16.15 17.46 -0.11
C GLY A 338 15.29 16.19 -0.06
N VAL A 339 14.32 16.03 -0.95
CA VAL A 339 13.36 14.91 -1.01
C VAL A 339 13.62 14.02 -2.23
N PRO A 340 13.23 12.73 -2.18
CA PRO A 340 13.32 11.82 -3.33
C PRO A 340 12.35 12.20 -4.46
N THR A 341 12.70 11.90 -5.72
CA THR A 341 11.75 11.92 -6.84
C THR A 341 10.88 10.66 -6.81
N GLY A 342 9.60 10.80 -7.13
CA GLY A 342 8.59 9.73 -7.05
C GLY A 342 7.39 10.17 -6.23
N SER A 343 6.40 9.31 -6.00
CA SER A 343 5.23 9.68 -5.18
C SER A 343 5.65 9.95 -3.73
N GLY A 344 4.86 10.72 -2.96
CA GLY A 344 5.04 10.84 -1.51
C GLY A 344 4.49 9.62 -0.78
N TRP A 345 4.71 9.51 0.54
CA TRP A 345 3.97 8.54 1.34
C TRP A 345 2.49 8.84 1.18
N HIS A 346 1.71 7.83 0.85
CA HIS A 346 0.31 7.98 0.53
C HIS A 346 -0.50 7.07 1.45
N GLN A 347 -1.46 7.67 2.16
CA GLN A 347 -2.40 6.91 2.98
C GLN A 347 -3.36 6.17 2.07
N ILE A 348 -3.52 4.86 2.28
CA ILE A 348 -4.43 4.05 1.46
C ILE A 348 -5.87 4.35 1.88
N GLY A 349 -6.62 4.96 0.98
CA GLY A 349 -8.02 5.32 1.20
C GLY A 349 -9.01 4.27 0.70
N ASP A 350 -8.74 3.64 -0.44
CA ASP A 350 -9.65 2.64 -0.99
C ASP A 350 -9.61 1.31 -0.19
N PRO A 351 -10.63 0.44 -0.32
CA PRO A 351 -10.61 -0.89 0.31
C PRO A 351 -9.33 -1.69 -0.03
N ALA A 352 -8.77 -1.42 -1.20
CA ALA A 352 -7.47 -1.87 -1.64
C ALA A 352 -6.98 -1.11 -2.88
N GLU A 353 -5.67 -0.88 -2.91
CA GLU A 353 -4.93 -0.31 -4.04
C GLU A 353 -3.68 -1.17 -4.30
N SER A 354 -3.72 -2.03 -5.31
CA SER A 354 -2.59 -2.91 -5.62
C SER A 354 -1.74 -2.35 -6.76
N LEU A 355 -0.45 -2.12 -6.53
CA LEU A 355 0.47 -1.74 -7.59
C LEU A 355 1.05 -3.00 -8.24
N VAL A 356 0.79 -3.17 -9.53
CA VAL A 356 1.26 -4.29 -10.35
C VAL A 356 2.43 -3.85 -11.23
N HIS A 357 3.52 -4.60 -11.14
CA HIS A 357 4.74 -4.36 -11.90
C HIS A 357 4.82 -5.19 -13.17
N SER A 358 3.90 -4.97 -14.09
CA SER A 358 3.77 -5.73 -15.35
C SER A 358 4.35 -4.99 -16.56
N LEU A 359 4.48 -3.66 -16.49
CA LEU A 359 4.80 -2.81 -17.65
C LEU A 359 6.30 -2.58 -17.86
N GLU A 360 7.06 -2.72 -16.79
CA GLU A 360 8.48 -2.39 -16.74
C GLU A 360 9.36 -3.63 -16.85
N ARG A 361 10.58 -3.42 -17.32
CA ARG A 361 11.57 -4.49 -17.46
C ARG A 361 12.50 -4.62 -16.26
N GLY A 362 12.57 -3.61 -15.40
CA GLY A 362 13.51 -3.52 -14.29
C GLY A 362 12.81 -3.35 -12.95
N PRO A 363 13.50 -3.57 -11.82
CA PRO A 363 12.91 -3.51 -10.48
C PRO A 363 12.42 -2.11 -10.06
N MET A 364 11.45 -2.07 -9.15
CA MET A 364 10.95 -0.86 -8.48
C MET A 364 11.20 -0.91 -6.97
N LEU A 365 11.60 0.21 -6.35
CA LEU A 365 11.68 0.29 -4.89
C LEU A 365 10.33 0.74 -4.35
N THR A 366 9.74 -0.07 -3.47
CA THR A 366 8.44 0.21 -2.88
C THR A 366 8.53 0.25 -1.36
N GLY A 367 7.83 1.21 -0.76
CA GLY A 367 7.67 1.38 0.67
C GLY A 367 6.27 0.99 1.12
N TRP A 368 6.20 0.40 2.31
CA TRP A 368 4.99 0.08 3.05
C TRP A 368 5.20 0.53 4.49
N ALA A 369 4.31 1.33 5.06
CA ALA A 369 4.42 1.77 6.45
C ALA A 369 3.17 1.47 7.26
N VAL A 370 3.39 1.13 8.53
CA VAL A 370 2.33 0.82 9.49
C VAL A 370 2.50 1.70 10.73
N VAL A 371 1.39 2.28 11.17
CA VAL A 371 1.33 3.03 12.43
C VAL A 371 1.31 2.08 13.62
N ASP A 372 2.22 2.30 14.57
CA ASP A 372 2.29 1.60 15.86
C ASP A 372 2.07 0.07 15.77
N PRO A 373 2.99 -0.68 15.10
CA PRO A 373 2.82 -2.10 14.85
C PRO A 373 2.78 -2.96 16.13
N LEU A 374 3.20 -2.40 17.28
CA LEU A 374 3.22 -3.07 18.58
C LEU A 374 1.97 -2.82 19.44
N GLN A 375 0.91 -2.19 18.92
CA GLN A 375 -0.34 -2.02 19.68
C GLN A 375 -0.83 -3.32 20.32
N GLY A 376 -1.02 -3.31 21.64
CA GLY A 376 -1.48 -4.46 22.43
C GLY A 376 -0.36 -5.35 23.00
N ALA A 377 0.88 -5.23 22.54
CA ALA A 377 2.02 -5.81 23.25
C ALA A 377 2.21 -5.06 24.58
N ALA A 378 2.71 -5.74 25.62
CA ALA A 378 3.04 -5.10 26.90
C ALA A 378 4.22 -4.11 26.71
N LEU A 379 3.93 -2.91 26.21
CA LEU A 379 4.90 -1.84 26.08
C LEU A 379 5.30 -1.40 27.50
N PRO A 380 6.59 -1.24 27.80
CA PRO A 380 7.01 -0.62 29.04
C PRO A 380 6.48 0.82 29.09
N PRO A 381 6.23 1.38 30.28
CA PRO A 381 5.65 2.73 30.43
C PRO A 381 6.44 3.85 29.74
N SER A 382 7.73 3.60 29.45
CA SER A 382 8.65 4.53 28.77
C SER A 382 8.33 4.76 27.29
N GLY A 383 7.51 3.91 26.65
CA GLY A 383 7.09 4.10 25.26
C GLY A 383 8.15 3.73 24.22
N HIS A 384 8.10 4.41 23.06
CA HIS A 384 9.00 4.21 21.92
C HIS A 384 10.18 5.18 21.97
N ALA A 385 11.40 4.67 21.73
CA ALA A 385 12.62 5.48 21.77
C ALA A 385 12.57 6.62 20.74
N TYR A 386 12.90 7.83 21.19
CA TYR A 386 12.83 9.07 20.39
C TYR A 386 11.43 9.38 19.80
N GLY A 387 10.37 8.77 20.33
CA GLY A 387 9.01 8.93 19.80
C GLY A 387 8.76 8.22 18.46
N LEU A 388 9.70 7.38 18.00
CA LEU A 388 9.61 6.63 16.75
C LEU A 388 8.65 5.45 16.91
N ARG A 389 7.37 5.70 16.68
CA ARG A 389 6.28 4.73 16.92
C ARG A 389 5.86 3.94 15.69
N ASP A 390 6.12 4.46 14.50
CA ASP A 390 5.68 3.87 13.24
C ASP A 390 6.88 3.18 12.57
N VAL A 391 6.62 2.30 11.61
CA VAL A 391 7.69 1.60 10.89
C VAL A 391 7.46 1.68 9.39
N ALA A 392 8.45 2.20 8.68
CA ALA A 392 8.54 2.18 7.22
C ALA A 392 9.37 0.99 6.77
N THR A 393 8.82 0.20 5.87
CA THR A 393 9.38 -1.06 5.39
C THR A 393 9.55 -1.01 3.87
N PHE A 394 10.72 -1.40 3.38
CA PHE A 394 11.13 -1.26 1.99
C PHE A 394 11.55 -2.60 1.41
N ARG A 395 11.16 -2.84 0.16
CA ARG A 395 11.56 -3.99 -0.65
C ARG A 395 11.65 -3.57 -2.11
N VAL A 396 12.45 -4.28 -2.90
CA VAL A 396 12.38 -4.17 -4.36
C VAL A 396 11.30 -5.11 -4.89
N MET A 397 10.37 -4.54 -5.64
CA MET A 397 9.35 -5.25 -6.40
C MET A 397 9.90 -5.58 -7.81
N TRP A 398 9.81 -6.85 -8.19
CA TRP A 398 10.32 -7.38 -9.46
C TRP A 398 9.24 -7.43 -10.54
N PRO A 399 9.60 -7.36 -11.84
CA PRO A 399 8.62 -7.53 -12.90
C PRO A 399 7.84 -8.84 -12.72
N GLY A 400 6.52 -8.75 -12.76
CA GLY A 400 5.62 -9.87 -12.46
C GLY A 400 5.18 -9.96 -10.99
N GLU A 401 5.63 -9.07 -10.12
CA GLU A 401 5.13 -8.94 -8.74
C GLU A 401 4.12 -7.79 -8.61
N ALA A 402 3.29 -7.88 -7.57
CA ALA A 402 2.35 -6.85 -7.16
C ALA A 402 2.51 -6.52 -5.67
N LEU A 403 2.54 -5.24 -5.34
CA LEU A 403 2.35 -4.75 -3.97
C LEU A 403 0.86 -4.67 -3.70
N VAL A 404 0.37 -5.54 -2.83
CA VAL A 404 -1.03 -5.56 -2.38
C VAL A 404 -1.17 -4.65 -1.18
N THR A 405 -2.19 -3.80 -1.19
CA THR A 405 -2.52 -2.97 -0.03
C THR A 405 -3.88 -3.35 0.50
N SER A 406 -3.99 -3.47 1.83
CA SER A 406 -5.27 -3.58 2.51
C SER A 406 -5.77 -2.21 2.95
N ALA A 407 -7.09 -2.11 3.10
CA ALA A 407 -7.76 -0.92 3.62
C ALA A 407 -7.06 -0.41 4.89
N GLY A 408 -6.49 0.79 4.81
CA GLY A 408 -6.12 1.56 5.98
C GLY A 408 -7.35 2.30 6.50
N PRO A 409 -7.55 2.46 7.83
CA PRO A 409 -8.52 3.42 8.32
C PRO A 409 -8.15 4.80 7.76
N GLN A 410 -9.09 5.46 7.05
CA GLN A 410 -8.94 6.80 6.48
C GLN A 410 -8.86 7.92 7.54
N ALA A 411 -8.52 7.61 8.80
CA ALA A 411 -8.45 8.57 9.88
C ALA A 411 -7.01 8.76 10.34
N VAL A 412 -6.42 9.92 10.03
CA VAL A 412 -5.18 10.38 10.68
C VAL A 412 -5.46 10.53 12.17
N GLY A 413 -4.97 9.59 12.98
CA GLY A 413 -5.05 9.65 14.45
C GLY A 413 -5.93 8.60 15.14
N GLY A 414 -6.52 7.63 14.42
CA GLY A 414 -7.31 6.54 15.01
C GLY A 414 -7.17 5.21 14.27
N SER A 415 -6.70 4.18 14.98
CA SER A 415 -6.41 2.79 14.51
C SER A 415 -5.39 2.69 13.36
N ARG A 416 -4.69 1.56 13.25
CA ARG A 416 -3.47 1.32 12.45
C ARG A 416 -3.55 1.78 10.99
N ALA A 417 -3.30 3.06 10.72
CA ALA A 417 -3.20 3.58 9.36
C ALA A 417 -2.03 2.91 8.63
N THR A 418 -2.26 2.59 7.36
CA THR A 418 -1.28 2.02 6.45
C THR A 418 -0.97 3.03 5.36
N PHE A 419 0.29 3.06 4.96
CA PHE A 419 0.77 3.92 3.88
C PHE A 419 1.55 3.09 2.88
N HIS A 420 1.47 3.44 1.62
CA HIS A 420 2.41 2.96 0.61
C HIS A 420 3.24 4.12 0.09
N TRP A 421 4.37 3.78 -0.51
CA TRP A 421 5.27 4.74 -1.13
C TRP A 421 5.93 4.12 -2.37
N TYR A 422 6.06 4.91 -3.43
CA TYR A 422 6.70 4.45 -4.67
C TYR A 422 7.92 5.32 -4.95
N ALA A 423 9.09 4.68 -4.95
CA ALA A 423 10.36 5.34 -5.17
C ALA A 423 11.03 4.76 -6.40
N PHE A 424 11.35 5.62 -7.36
CA PHE A 424 11.89 5.17 -8.63
C PHE A 424 13.40 5.30 -8.59
N PRO A 425 14.16 4.20 -8.73
CA PRO A 425 15.62 4.24 -8.71
C PRO A 425 16.19 4.56 -10.09
N THR A 426 15.41 4.98 -11.08
CA THR A 426 15.88 5.17 -12.47
C THR A 426 15.77 6.63 -12.92
N LEU A 427 16.67 7.04 -13.83
CA LEU A 427 16.58 8.33 -14.53
C LEU A 427 15.55 8.31 -15.66
N GLU A 428 15.08 7.12 -16.05
CA GLU A 428 14.05 6.92 -17.07
C GLU A 428 12.65 6.98 -16.45
N THR A 429 11.65 7.34 -17.26
CA THR A 429 10.25 7.26 -16.84
C THR A 429 9.89 5.84 -16.45
N THR A 430 9.19 5.69 -15.33
CA THR A 430 8.70 4.40 -14.84
C THR A 430 7.18 4.41 -14.82
N CYS A 431 6.56 3.35 -15.32
CA CYS A 431 5.12 3.18 -15.35
C CYS A 431 4.71 1.96 -14.54
N GLY A 432 3.57 2.04 -13.88
CA GLY A 432 2.94 0.93 -13.16
C GLY A 432 1.48 0.81 -13.55
N GLU A 433 0.93 -0.37 -13.31
CA GLU A 433 -0.50 -0.61 -13.37
C GLU A 433 -1.01 -0.64 -11.93
N ILE A 434 -1.99 0.19 -11.60
CA ILE A 434 -2.62 0.23 -10.28
C ILE A 434 -4.03 -0.34 -10.41
N TRP A 435 -4.34 -1.31 -9.57
CA TRP A 435 -5.66 -1.88 -9.43
C TRP A 435 -6.32 -1.33 -8.18
N ILE A 436 -7.42 -0.63 -8.36
CA ILE A 436 -8.31 -0.24 -7.28
C ILE A 436 -9.50 -1.17 -7.37
N HIS A 437 -9.81 -1.93 -6.33
CA HIS A 437 -10.93 -2.87 -6.35
C HIS A 437 -11.73 -2.82 -5.06
N ASP A 438 -13.00 -3.19 -5.18
CA ASP A 438 -13.95 -3.12 -4.06
C ASP A 438 -13.71 -4.23 -3.01
N CYS A 439 -13.00 -5.30 -3.37
CA CYS A 439 -12.61 -6.36 -2.43
C CYS A 439 -11.55 -5.85 -1.42
N ALA A 440 -11.49 -6.40 -0.22
CA ALA A 440 -10.38 -6.15 0.71
C ALA A 440 -9.46 -7.38 0.81
N PRO A 441 -8.13 -7.22 0.91
CA PRO A 441 -7.26 -8.31 1.26
C PRO A 441 -7.57 -8.87 2.65
N HIS A 442 -7.51 -10.19 2.83
CA HIS A 442 -7.57 -10.89 4.10
C HIS A 442 -6.34 -11.79 4.30
N ASP A 443 -6.09 -12.21 5.54
CA ASP A 443 -5.10 -13.24 5.93
C ASP A 443 -3.73 -13.14 5.25
N GLY A 444 -3.13 -11.95 5.27
CA GLY A 444 -1.75 -11.73 4.83
C GLY A 444 -1.65 -11.11 3.45
N LEU A 445 -2.30 -11.65 2.41
CA LEU A 445 -2.26 -11.12 1.02
C LEU A 445 -3.46 -11.52 0.12
N GLY A 446 -4.43 -12.31 0.61
CA GLY A 446 -5.49 -12.93 -0.21
C GLY A 446 -6.68 -12.02 -0.50
N PHE A 447 -7.36 -12.13 -1.64
CA PHE A 447 -8.53 -11.29 -1.97
C PHE A 447 -9.86 -11.95 -1.61
N SER A 448 -10.64 -11.31 -0.73
CA SER A 448 -12.05 -11.67 -0.54
C SER A 448 -12.94 -10.56 -1.07
N CYS A 449 -13.71 -10.92 -2.09
CA CYS A 449 -14.75 -10.09 -2.68
C CYS A 449 -16.15 -10.44 -2.19
N GLU A 450 -16.23 -11.38 -1.25
CA GLU A 450 -17.36 -11.34 -0.33
C GLU A 450 -17.28 -9.94 0.28
N ALA A 451 -18.33 -9.13 0.11
CA ALA A 451 -18.53 -7.99 1.00
C ALA A 451 -18.17 -8.53 2.38
N PRO A 452 -17.24 -7.91 3.14
CA PRO A 452 -16.83 -8.45 4.42
C PRO A 452 -18.12 -8.89 5.07
N THR A 453 -18.29 -10.21 5.23
CA THR A 453 -19.45 -10.64 5.98
C THR A 453 -19.27 -9.86 7.27
N ASP A 454 -20.31 -9.21 7.75
CA ASP A 454 -20.27 -8.46 9.00
C ASP A 454 -19.93 -9.38 10.21
N ASP A 455 -19.29 -10.54 9.97
CA ASP A 455 -18.97 -11.66 10.84
C ASP A 455 -17.45 -12.00 10.87
N ALA A 456 -16.56 -11.32 10.11
CA ALA A 456 -15.14 -11.30 10.49
C ALA A 456 -15.01 -10.28 11.63
N PRO A 457 -14.57 -10.65 12.85
CA PRO A 457 -14.85 -9.87 14.06
C PRO A 457 -14.06 -8.55 14.09
N LYS A 458 -14.58 -7.54 13.39
CA LYS A 458 -14.51 -6.13 13.76
C LYS A 458 -15.48 -5.94 14.92
N GLY A 459 -15.11 -6.51 16.08
CA GLY A 459 -15.85 -6.49 17.34
C GLY A 459 -17.36 -6.33 17.23
N ASP A 460 -18.12 -7.42 17.36
CA ASP A 460 -19.58 -7.48 17.59
C ASP A 460 -20.09 -6.66 18.80
N ALA A 461 -19.22 -5.87 19.41
CA ALA A 461 -19.57 -4.92 20.42
C ALA A 461 -20.60 -3.92 19.85
N LYS A 462 -21.81 -3.99 20.38
CA LYS A 462 -22.82 -2.96 20.17
C LYS A 462 -22.74 -1.95 21.33
N ALA A 463 -23.02 -0.71 21.02
CA ALA A 463 -23.23 0.35 22.00
C ALA A 463 -24.73 0.63 22.13
N THR A 464 -25.26 0.61 23.34
CA THR A 464 -26.61 1.11 23.63
C THR A 464 -26.50 2.60 23.90
N VAL A 465 -27.16 3.41 23.08
CA VAL A 465 -27.21 4.87 23.22
C VAL A 465 -28.58 5.28 23.73
N ALA A 466 -28.64 5.75 24.97
CA ALA A 466 -29.84 6.37 25.53
C ALA A 466 -29.90 7.84 25.08
N VAL A 467 -30.80 8.14 24.16
CA VAL A 467 -31.00 9.48 23.57
C VAL A 467 -32.11 10.20 24.31
N GLY A 468 -31.85 11.43 24.73
CA GLY A 468 -32.83 12.38 25.28
C GLY A 468 -32.80 13.70 24.52
N VAL A 469 -33.91 14.12 23.94
CA VAL A 469 -34.04 15.44 23.30
C VAL A 469 -35.13 16.28 23.92
N TYR A 470 -34.76 17.47 24.40
CA TYR A 470 -35.71 18.46 24.88
C TYR A 470 -36.35 19.22 23.71
N HIS A 471 -37.67 19.11 23.58
CA HIS A 471 -38.46 19.92 22.65
C HIS A 471 -39.91 20.09 23.14
N ASN A 472 -40.31 21.35 23.36
CA ASN A 472 -41.61 21.70 23.94
C ASN A 472 -42.59 22.40 22.97
N GLN A 473 -42.27 22.44 21.67
CA GLN A 473 -43.07 23.11 20.64
C GLN A 473 -43.72 22.11 19.67
N THR A 474 -44.44 21.13 20.20
CA THR A 474 -45.20 20.14 19.42
C THR A 474 -46.70 20.37 19.52
N GLN A 475 -47.44 20.00 18.47
CA GLN A 475 -48.90 19.95 18.46
C GLN A 475 -49.42 18.54 18.77
N LEU A 476 -50.72 18.43 19.06
CA LEU A 476 -51.35 17.14 19.28
C LEU A 476 -51.29 16.31 17.98
N GLY A 477 -50.65 15.14 18.04
CA GLY A 477 -50.46 14.25 16.90
C GLY A 477 -49.10 14.40 16.21
N ASP A 478 -48.25 15.34 16.64
CA ASP A 478 -46.85 15.39 16.22
C ASP A 478 -46.04 14.31 16.94
N GLN A 479 -45.03 13.78 16.25
CA GLN A 479 -44.12 12.77 16.77
C GLN A 479 -42.67 13.12 16.40
N LEU A 480 -41.76 13.07 17.37
CA LEU A 480 -40.33 13.25 17.13
C LEU A 480 -39.67 11.92 16.78
N TYR A 481 -38.69 12.00 15.90
CA TYR A 481 -37.85 10.87 15.49
C TYR A 481 -36.38 11.27 15.40
N MET A 482 -35.51 10.27 15.45
CA MET A 482 -34.08 10.37 15.14
C MET A 482 -33.81 9.63 13.83
N VAL A 483 -33.12 10.27 12.89
CA VAL A 483 -32.76 9.71 11.58
C VAL A 483 -31.29 10.01 11.27
N GLY A 484 -30.56 9.10 10.65
CA GLY A 484 -29.13 9.28 10.41
C GLY A 484 -28.57 8.41 9.30
N ALA A 485 -27.26 8.53 9.05
CA ALA A 485 -26.59 7.87 7.94
C ALA A 485 -26.55 6.34 8.07
N LEU A 486 -26.53 5.83 9.31
CA LEU A 486 -26.49 4.39 9.57
C LEU A 486 -27.83 3.70 9.26
N PRO A 487 -27.82 2.42 8.85
CA PRO A 487 -29.04 1.62 8.67
C PRO A 487 -29.90 1.53 9.93
N GLU A 488 -29.28 1.42 11.12
CA GLU A 488 -29.99 1.41 12.41
C GLU A 488 -30.72 2.71 12.72
N LEU A 489 -30.40 3.79 12.00
CA LEU A 489 -31.05 5.11 12.06
C LEU A 489 -31.82 5.46 10.78
N GLY A 490 -32.06 4.47 9.91
CA GLY A 490 -32.91 4.63 8.72
C GLY A 490 -32.21 5.19 7.48
N GLY A 491 -30.89 5.37 7.46
CA GLY A 491 -30.15 5.76 6.25
C GLY A 491 -30.64 7.07 5.60
N TRP A 492 -30.93 8.08 6.41
CA TRP A 492 -31.55 9.36 6.04
C TRP A 492 -32.97 9.29 5.46
N ASP A 493 -33.64 8.13 5.48
CA ASP A 493 -35.06 7.99 5.15
C ASP A 493 -35.94 8.33 6.36
N PRO A 494 -36.76 9.41 6.33
CA PRO A 494 -37.68 9.75 7.40
C PRO A 494 -38.65 8.61 7.76
N ASP A 495 -39.03 7.77 6.81
CA ASP A 495 -39.99 6.67 7.03
C ASP A 495 -39.38 5.47 7.77
N ALA A 496 -38.06 5.39 7.81
CA ALA A 496 -37.30 4.42 8.59
C ALA A 496 -36.71 5.01 9.89
N ALA A 497 -37.05 6.25 10.25
CA ALA A 497 -36.52 6.94 11.42
C ALA A 497 -36.98 6.31 12.75
N VAL A 498 -36.12 6.38 13.78
CA VAL A 498 -36.39 5.87 15.13
C VAL A 498 -37.32 6.81 15.89
N ALA A 499 -38.50 6.33 16.28
CA ALA A 499 -39.47 7.11 17.04
C ALA A 499 -38.99 7.37 18.48
N LEU A 500 -39.11 8.60 18.95
CA LEU A 500 -38.79 8.96 20.33
C LEU A 500 -40.03 8.92 21.23
N ASP A 501 -39.93 8.30 22.40
CA ASP A 501 -41.02 8.20 23.37
C ASP A 501 -41.28 9.57 24.06
N PRO A 502 -42.51 10.12 23.98
CA PRO A 502 -42.90 11.34 24.68
C PRO A 502 -43.27 11.15 26.16
N SER A 503 -43.12 9.96 26.75
CA SER A 503 -43.54 9.67 28.14
C SER A 503 -42.96 10.62 29.19
N SER A 504 -41.81 11.24 28.90
CA SER A 504 -41.13 12.25 29.74
C SER A 504 -41.25 13.68 29.21
N TRP A 505 -42.29 13.99 28.43
CA TRP A 505 -42.49 15.31 27.81
C TRP A 505 -42.26 16.47 28.81
N PRO A 506 -41.49 17.51 28.45
CA PRO A 506 -41.00 17.86 27.11
C PRO A 506 -39.69 17.18 26.65
N VAL A 507 -39.22 16.16 27.38
CA VAL A 507 -38.10 15.32 26.92
C VAL A 507 -38.66 14.13 26.15
N TRP A 508 -38.12 13.91 24.95
CA TRP A 508 -38.42 12.78 24.08
C TRP A 508 -37.22 11.84 24.10
N SER A 509 -37.44 10.53 24.28
CA SER A 509 -36.34 9.60 24.52
C SER A 509 -36.41 8.32 23.70
N ALA A 510 -35.26 7.75 23.35
CA ALA A 510 -35.17 6.41 22.79
C ALA A 510 -33.87 5.73 23.23
N GLU A 511 -33.87 4.41 23.24
CA GLU A 511 -32.63 3.62 23.29
C GLU A 511 -32.35 3.08 21.90
N VAL A 512 -31.16 3.39 21.37
CA VAL A 512 -30.73 2.94 20.04
C VAL A 512 -29.49 2.07 20.19
N THR A 513 -29.48 0.91 19.55
CA THR A 513 -28.32 0.04 19.49
C THR A 513 -27.53 0.37 18.24
N LEU A 514 -26.31 0.87 18.40
CA LEU A 514 -25.42 1.28 17.31
C LEU A 514 -24.14 0.42 17.32
N PRO A 515 -23.43 0.31 16.20
CA PRO A 515 -22.11 -0.33 16.19
C PRO A 515 -21.12 0.40 17.10
N ALA A 516 -20.27 -0.32 17.81
CA ALA A 516 -19.15 0.27 18.56
C ALA A 516 -18.10 0.88 17.63
N ASP A 517 -17.29 1.80 18.17
CA ASP A 517 -16.18 2.44 17.47
C ASP A 517 -16.55 3.14 16.14
N GLN A 518 -17.71 3.80 16.09
CA GLN A 518 -18.19 4.53 14.92
C GLN A 518 -18.45 6.00 15.24
N GLU A 519 -18.13 6.87 14.27
CA GLU A 519 -18.70 8.21 14.22
C GLU A 519 -20.05 8.14 13.51
N VAL A 520 -21.10 8.60 14.18
CA VAL A 520 -22.49 8.47 13.74
C VAL A 520 -23.07 9.84 13.49
N GLU A 521 -23.46 10.12 12.24
CA GLU A 521 -24.20 11.33 11.87
C GLU A 521 -25.72 11.12 11.90
N PHE A 522 -26.44 12.09 12.46
CA PHE A 522 -27.91 12.05 12.57
C PHE A 522 -28.55 13.44 12.70
N LYS A 523 -29.88 13.48 12.62
CA LYS A 523 -30.74 14.62 12.95
C LYS A 523 -32.01 14.17 13.67
N PHE A 524 -32.63 15.13 14.36
CA PHE A 524 -34.01 14.98 14.78
C PHE A 524 -34.98 15.49 13.70
N ILE A 525 -36.12 14.83 13.59
CA ILE A 525 -37.23 15.26 12.73
C ILE A 525 -38.55 15.24 13.50
N ILE A 526 -39.49 16.09 13.11
CA ILE A 526 -40.88 16.06 13.58
C ILE A 526 -41.74 15.61 12.40
N LYS A 527 -42.51 14.55 12.57
CA LYS A 527 -43.62 14.25 11.66
C LYS A 527 -44.89 14.84 12.25
N THR A 528 -45.51 15.78 11.54
CA THR A 528 -46.75 16.40 12.02
C THR A 528 -47.94 15.47 11.82
N ALA A 529 -49.04 15.75 12.51
CA ALA A 529 -50.30 15.02 12.31
C ALA A 529 -50.81 15.00 10.85
N SER A 530 -50.37 15.97 10.03
CA SER A 530 -50.72 16.08 8.60
C SER A 530 -49.79 15.29 7.66
N GLY A 531 -48.73 14.68 8.20
CA GLY A 531 -47.72 13.94 7.44
C GLY A 531 -46.54 14.79 6.94
N GLU A 532 -46.48 16.08 7.29
CA GLU A 532 -45.32 16.93 6.98
C GLU A 532 -44.11 16.52 7.83
N VAL A 533 -42.92 16.42 7.20
CA VAL A 533 -41.65 16.14 7.88
C VAL A 533 -40.86 17.43 8.04
N ILE A 534 -40.70 17.86 9.28
CA ILE A 534 -39.93 19.05 9.65
C ILE A 534 -38.57 18.59 10.18
N TRP A 535 -37.50 19.01 9.51
CA TRP A 535 -36.14 18.67 9.90
C TRP A 535 -35.58 19.66 10.92
N GLU A 536 -34.71 19.16 11.81
CA GLU A 536 -33.90 20.02 12.64
C GLU A 536 -33.03 20.97 11.78
N PRO A 537 -33.07 22.29 12.02
CA PRO A 537 -32.28 23.25 11.26
C PRO A 537 -30.79 23.12 11.58
N GLY A 538 -29.93 23.57 10.66
CA GLY A 538 -28.47 23.56 10.82
C GLY A 538 -27.78 22.30 10.28
N PRO A 539 -26.49 22.08 10.61
CA PRO A 539 -25.73 20.92 10.16
C PRO A 539 -26.22 19.61 10.81
N ASN A 540 -25.72 18.47 10.35
CA ASN A 540 -25.93 17.18 11.01
C ASN A 540 -25.30 17.19 12.42
N ARG A 541 -25.88 16.42 13.33
CA ARG A 541 -25.27 16.11 14.63
C ARG A 541 -24.36 14.89 14.47
N SER A 542 -23.30 14.81 15.27
CA SER A 542 -22.45 13.63 15.35
C SER A 542 -22.31 13.12 16.79
N LEU A 543 -22.09 11.82 16.95
CA LEU A 543 -21.65 11.18 18.18
C LEU A 543 -20.64 10.06 17.88
N SER A 544 -19.71 9.79 18.80
CA SER A 544 -18.78 8.66 18.70
C SER A 544 -19.21 7.55 19.66
N THR A 545 -19.38 6.33 19.16
CA THR A 545 -19.70 5.16 20.00
C THR A 545 -18.43 4.57 20.65
N PRO A 546 -18.52 3.99 21.85
CA PRO A 546 -17.33 3.49 22.55
C PRO A 546 -16.64 2.33 21.83
N THR A 547 -15.31 2.31 21.80
CA THR A 547 -14.44 1.34 21.08
C THR A 547 -14.57 -0.13 21.52
N GLY A 548 -15.34 -0.44 22.57
CA GLY A 548 -15.60 -1.81 23.05
C GLY A 548 -17.08 -2.10 23.35
N GLY A 549 -18.00 -1.26 22.86
CA GLY A 549 -19.43 -1.33 23.18
C GLY A 549 -19.77 -0.75 24.56
N GLY A 550 -20.93 -1.12 25.09
CA GLY A 550 -21.42 -0.64 26.39
C GLY A 550 -22.51 0.44 26.26
N ALA A 551 -22.72 1.24 27.31
CA ALA A 551 -23.79 2.23 27.35
C ALA A 551 -23.24 3.67 27.25
N LEU A 552 -23.89 4.49 26.44
CA LEU A 552 -23.66 5.94 26.31
C LEU A 552 -25.00 6.66 26.49
N SER A 553 -24.97 7.88 27.01
CA SER A 553 -26.13 8.77 27.01
C SER A 553 -25.85 9.99 26.15
N TYR A 554 -26.82 10.37 25.33
CA TYR A 554 -26.79 11.56 24.47
C TYR A 554 -27.99 12.46 24.79
N ASP A 555 -27.73 13.55 25.50
CA ASP A 555 -28.75 14.55 25.85
C ASP A 555 -28.56 15.82 25.01
N ALA A 556 -29.65 16.29 24.39
CA ALA A 556 -29.65 17.48 23.56
C ALA A 556 -30.93 18.30 23.71
N ALA A 557 -30.91 19.53 23.20
CA ALA A 557 -32.11 20.31 22.92
C ALA A 557 -32.25 20.48 21.40
N TRP A 558 -33.50 20.50 20.90
CA TRP A 558 -33.78 20.78 19.50
C TRP A 558 -33.16 22.13 19.06
N SER A 559 -32.41 22.12 17.96
CA SER A 559 -31.74 23.31 17.43
C SER A 559 -32.76 24.33 16.94
N ARG A 560 -32.53 25.61 17.28
CA ARG A 560 -33.44 26.72 16.94
C ARG A 560 -33.06 27.41 15.64
#